data_AF-A0A1B6HC14-F1
#
_entry.id   AF-A0A1B6HC14-F1
#
_cell.length_a   1.000
_cell.length_b   1.000
_cell.length_c   1.000
_cell.angle_alpha   90.00
_cell.angle_beta   90.00
_cell.angle_gamma   90.00
#
_symmetry.space_group_name_H-M   'P 1'
#
loop_
_entity.id
_entity.type
_entity.pdbx_description
1 polymer ?
#
loop_
_entity_poly.entity_id
_entity_poly.type
_entity_poly.pdbx_seq_one_letter_code
_entity_poly.pdbx_strand_id
1 'polypeptide(L)'
;IRTIAIIAEGIPENMTRKLIKLSKEKGVSIIGPATVGGIKPGCLKIGNTGGMMDNILHSKLYRPGSVAYVSRSGGMSNELNNIISKATNGVYEGVAIGGDRYPGTVFMDHILRYQADPEVKMIVLLGEVGGVEEYDVCEAIKTKKITKPLVAWCIGTCAGMFTSEVQFGHAGSCANSDRETATAKNAALQAAGAQVPESFDDLGETIHQVYLGLVKSGAVVPKPEVPPPTVPMDYSWARELGLIRKPASFMTSICDERGQELLYAGIP
;
A
#
# COMPACT_ATOMS: atom_id res chain seq x y z
N ILE A 1 14.51 -0.04 -19.53
CA ILE A 1 13.71 0.17 -18.29
C ILE A 1 12.24 0.24 -18.69
N ARG A 2 11.36 -0.55 -18.06
CA ARG A 2 9.91 -0.58 -18.37
C ARG A 2 9.03 -0.07 -17.23
N THR A 3 9.57 -0.08 -16.02
CA THR A 3 8.90 0.44 -14.82
C THR A 3 9.92 1.25 -14.02
N ILE A 4 9.50 2.39 -13.49
CA ILE A 4 10.26 3.26 -12.59
C ILE A 4 9.41 3.47 -11.33
N ALA A 5 10.00 3.28 -10.15
CA ALA A 5 9.36 3.65 -8.90
C ALA A 5 10.00 4.94 -8.37
N ILE A 6 9.21 5.99 -8.18
CA ILE A 6 9.68 7.28 -7.68
C ILE A 6 9.31 7.39 -6.21
N ILE A 7 10.29 7.20 -5.33
CA ILE A 7 10.06 7.16 -3.88
C ILE A 7 9.92 8.57 -3.28
N ALA A 8 10.59 9.56 -3.87
CA ALA A 8 10.62 10.92 -3.35
C ALA A 8 9.23 11.54 -3.25
N GLU A 9 8.97 12.18 -2.12
CA GLU A 9 7.78 12.98 -1.83
C GLU A 9 8.10 14.48 -1.98
N GLY A 10 7.11 15.29 -2.37
CA GLY A 10 7.28 16.74 -2.53
C GLY A 10 7.86 17.16 -3.87
N ILE A 11 7.74 16.33 -4.91
CA ILE A 11 8.09 16.74 -6.29
C ILE A 11 7.01 17.73 -6.78
N PRO A 12 7.38 18.94 -7.25
CA PRO A 12 6.42 19.89 -7.80
C PRO A 12 5.53 19.28 -8.89
N GLU A 13 4.22 19.48 -8.76
CA GLU A 13 3.20 18.87 -9.63
C GLU A 13 3.47 19.02 -11.13
N ASN A 14 3.97 20.19 -11.55
CA ASN A 14 4.30 20.46 -12.95
C ASN A 14 5.45 19.57 -13.46
N MET A 15 6.43 19.24 -12.62
CA MET A 15 7.50 18.30 -12.98
C MET A 15 6.94 16.88 -13.10
N THR A 16 6.11 16.46 -12.15
CA THR A 16 5.45 15.14 -12.20
C THR A 16 4.60 14.99 -13.48
N ARG A 17 3.85 16.03 -13.88
CA ARG A 17 3.11 16.04 -15.15
C ARG A 17 4.01 15.88 -16.39
N LYS A 18 5.19 16.50 -16.41
CA LYS A 18 6.17 16.33 -17.51
C LYS A 18 6.70 14.89 -17.54
N LEU A 19 6.97 14.30 -16.38
CA LEU A 19 7.38 12.90 -16.27
C LEU A 19 6.28 11.96 -16.77
N ILE A 20 5.02 12.19 -16.39
CA ILE A 20 3.87 11.41 -16.88
C ILE A 20 3.79 11.46 -18.41
N LYS A 21 3.88 12.66 -19.01
CA LYS A 21 3.86 12.82 -20.47
C LYS A 21 4.97 11.99 -21.14
N LEU A 22 6.20 12.15 -20.68
CA LEU A 22 7.36 11.43 -21.24
C LEU A 22 7.23 9.90 -21.03
N SER A 23 6.70 9.47 -19.89
CA SER A 23 6.51 8.05 -19.58
C SER A 23 5.55 7.38 -20.57
N LYS A 24 4.46 8.07 -20.95
CA LYS A 24 3.49 7.61 -21.94
C LYS A 24 4.11 7.52 -23.33
N GLU A 25 4.87 8.54 -23.75
CA GLU A 25 5.60 8.55 -25.03
C GLU A 25 6.62 7.40 -25.14
N LYS A 26 7.22 7.01 -24.01
CA LYS A 26 8.23 5.94 -23.96
C LYS A 26 7.65 4.57 -23.58
N GLY A 27 6.36 4.48 -23.27
CA GLY A 27 5.72 3.26 -22.77
C GLY A 27 6.34 2.73 -21.48
N VAL A 28 6.72 3.62 -20.55
CA VAL A 28 7.27 3.29 -19.24
C VAL A 28 6.20 3.51 -18.17
N SER A 29 6.01 2.55 -17.28
CA SER A 29 5.13 2.68 -16.12
C SER A 29 5.87 3.41 -14.98
N ILE A 30 5.20 4.36 -14.32
CA ILE A 30 5.73 5.08 -13.16
C ILE A 30 4.85 4.79 -11.94
N ILE A 31 5.39 4.10 -10.94
CA ILE A 31 4.74 3.93 -9.63
C ILE A 31 5.24 5.05 -8.72
N GLY A 32 4.35 5.88 -8.16
CA GLY A 32 4.70 7.11 -7.45
C GLY A 32 4.50 8.36 -8.32
N PRO A 33 4.97 9.56 -7.91
CA PRO A 33 5.87 9.82 -6.77
C PRO A 33 5.22 9.66 -5.40
N ALA A 34 5.97 9.94 -4.32
CA ALA A 34 5.49 9.84 -2.94
C ALA A 34 4.93 8.45 -2.59
N THR A 35 5.68 7.39 -2.92
CA THR A 35 5.27 6.00 -2.69
C THR A 35 6.38 5.19 -2.04
N VAL A 36 5.98 4.17 -1.27
CA VAL A 36 6.89 3.08 -0.85
C VAL A 36 7.14 2.08 -1.98
N GLY A 37 6.28 2.05 -3.01
CA GLY A 37 6.34 1.19 -4.16
C GLY A 37 5.19 0.17 -4.21
N GLY A 38 5.54 -1.10 -4.17
CA GLY A 38 4.62 -2.22 -4.30
C GLY A 38 5.29 -3.56 -4.03
N ILE A 39 4.48 -4.60 -3.84
CA ILE A 39 4.92 -5.96 -3.57
C ILE A 39 4.09 -6.96 -4.35
N LYS A 40 4.76 -7.90 -5.01
CA LYS A 40 4.19 -9.11 -5.60
C LYS A 40 4.75 -10.31 -4.84
N PRO A 41 4.05 -10.83 -3.82
CA PRO A 41 4.53 -11.92 -2.97
C PRO A 41 5.06 -13.13 -3.77
N GLY A 42 6.23 -13.62 -3.37
CA GLY A 42 6.94 -14.68 -4.08
C GLY A 42 7.63 -14.27 -5.39
N CYS A 43 7.54 -13.00 -5.80
CA CYS A 43 8.16 -12.50 -7.04
C CYS A 43 9.12 -11.32 -6.79
N LEU A 44 8.59 -10.17 -6.38
CA LEU A 44 9.35 -8.93 -6.27
C LEU A 44 8.76 -7.99 -5.23
N LYS A 45 9.62 -7.30 -4.48
CA LYS A 45 9.30 -6.18 -3.60
C LYS A 45 10.08 -4.95 -4.05
N ILE A 46 9.41 -3.80 -4.15
CA ILE A 46 10.05 -2.53 -4.47
C ILE A 46 10.52 -1.87 -3.18
N GLY A 47 11.83 -1.69 -3.04
CA GLY A 47 12.46 -0.95 -1.94
C GLY A 47 11.98 -1.41 -0.56
N ASN A 48 11.40 -0.49 0.20
CA ASN A 48 11.00 -0.71 1.60
C ASN A 48 9.58 -1.29 1.78
N THR A 49 8.84 -1.56 0.69
CA THR A 49 7.45 -2.05 0.77
C THR A 49 7.33 -3.30 1.64
N GLY A 50 6.47 -3.32 2.66
CA GLY A 50 6.33 -4.48 3.54
C GLY A 50 7.34 -4.55 4.69
N GLY A 51 8.27 -3.59 4.81
CA GLY A 51 9.13 -3.44 5.99
C GLY A 51 10.17 -4.55 6.17
N MET A 52 10.51 -4.84 7.44
CA MET A 52 11.49 -5.86 7.83
C MET A 52 10.98 -7.29 7.55
N MET A 53 11.90 -8.25 7.54
CA MET A 53 11.59 -9.67 7.27
C MET A 53 10.50 -10.22 8.21
N ASP A 54 10.50 -9.81 9.48
CA ASP A 54 9.49 -10.22 10.46
C ASP A 54 8.07 -9.92 9.99
N ASN A 55 7.85 -8.73 9.40
CA ASN A 55 6.54 -8.36 8.87
C ASN A 55 6.20 -9.09 7.56
N ILE A 56 7.20 -9.35 6.70
CA ILE A 56 7.04 -10.17 5.49
C ILE A 56 6.58 -11.59 5.86
N LEU A 57 7.15 -12.18 6.90
CA LEU A 57 6.78 -13.50 7.40
C LEU A 57 5.40 -13.47 8.09
N HIS A 58 5.17 -12.50 8.97
CA HIS A 58 3.91 -12.35 9.70
C HIS A 58 2.71 -12.18 8.76
N SER A 59 2.85 -11.32 7.74
CA SER A 59 1.81 -11.09 6.73
C SER A 59 1.84 -12.09 5.56
N LYS A 60 2.66 -13.16 5.67
CA LYS A 60 2.79 -14.25 4.68
C LYS A 60 3.09 -13.77 3.25
N LEU A 61 3.86 -12.69 3.11
CA LEU A 61 4.19 -12.03 1.83
C LEU A 61 5.31 -12.75 1.03
N TYR A 62 5.77 -13.91 1.50
CA TYR A 62 6.71 -14.77 0.78
C TYR A 62 6.05 -15.67 -0.27
N ARG A 63 4.71 -15.79 -0.25
CA ARG A 63 3.94 -16.59 -1.22
C ARG A 63 2.71 -15.83 -1.71
N PRO A 64 2.26 -16.04 -2.97
CA PRO A 64 1.10 -15.36 -3.52
C PRO A 64 -0.22 -15.92 -2.98
N GLY A 65 -1.16 -15.03 -2.65
CA GLY A 65 -2.57 -15.36 -2.45
C GLY A 65 -3.40 -15.04 -3.70
N SER A 66 -4.65 -14.61 -3.52
CA SER A 66 -5.60 -14.34 -4.62
C SER A 66 -6.16 -12.91 -4.62
N VAL A 67 -5.75 -12.08 -3.67
CA VAL A 67 -6.25 -10.71 -3.48
C VAL A 67 -5.24 -9.71 -4.04
N ALA A 68 -5.62 -8.90 -5.01
CA ALA A 68 -4.80 -7.77 -5.43
C ALA A 68 -5.32 -6.48 -4.80
N TYR A 69 -4.43 -5.57 -4.42
CA TYR A 69 -4.84 -4.26 -3.91
C TYR A 69 -4.12 -3.10 -4.58
N VAL A 70 -4.78 -1.95 -4.56
CA VAL A 70 -4.19 -0.67 -4.92
C VAL A 70 -4.59 0.40 -3.89
N SER A 71 -3.64 1.21 -3.46
CA SER A 71 -3.83 2.24 -2.44
C SER A 71 -3.08 3.53 -2.79
N ARG A 72 -3.50 4.66 -2.22
CA ARG A 72 -2.72 5.91 -2.22
C ARG A 72 -1.57 5.87 -1.21
N SER A 73 -1.87 5.56 0.04
CA SER A 73 -0.92 5.62 1.16
C SER A 73 0.02 4.41 1.19
N GLY A 74 1.33 4.68 1.25
CA GLY A 74 2.33 3.65 1.47
C GLY A 74 2.22 2.98 2.85
N GLY A 75 1.91 3.74 3.90
CA GLY A 75 1.70 3.19 5.25
C GLY A 75 0.49 2.25 5.30
N MET A 76 -0.66 2.70 4.76
CA MET A 76 -1.86 1.86 4.71
C MET A 76 -1.70 0.65 3.79
N SER A 77 -0.81 0.72 2.78
CA SER A 77 -0.49 -0.46 1.98
C SER A 77 0.10 -1.60 2.83
N ASN A 78 0.87 -1.27 3.87
CA ASN A 78 1.40 -2.28 4.78
C ASN A 78 0.33 -2.80 5.75
N GLU A 79 -0.61 -1.94 6.17
CA GLU A 79 -1.76 -2.38 6.97
C GLU A 79 -2.70 -3.28 6.14
N LEU A 80 -2.90 -2.98 4.85
CA LEU A 80 -3.64 -3.87 3.94
C LEU A 80 -2.97 -5.23 3.82
N ASN A 81 -1.63 -5.32 3.80
CA ASN A 81 -0.96 -6.63 3.85
C ASN A 81 -1.36 -7.41 5.10
N ASN A 82 -1.36 -6.77 6.27
CA ASN A 82 -1.78 -7.38 7.54
C ASN A 82 -3.25 -7.82 7.51
N ILE A 83 -4.17 -6.90 7.17
CA ILE A 83 -5.62 -7.17 7.11
C ILE A 83 -5.92 -8.32 6.13
N ILE A 84 -5.41 -8.23 4.90
CA ILE A 84 -5.66 -9.24 3.85
C ILE A 84 -5.07 -10.59 4.24
N SER A 85 -3.88 -10.63 4.88
CA SER A 85 -3.26 -11.89 5.33
C SER A 85 -4.07 -12.63 6.40
N LYS A 86 -4.81 -11.88 7.22
CA LYS A 86 -5.69 -12.42 8.27
C LYS A 86 -7.07 -12.80 7.73
N ALA A 87 -7.60 -12.01 6.80
CA ALA A 87 -8.93 -12.18 6.24
C ALA A 87 -9.00 -13.18 5.07
N THR A 88 -7.90 -13.50 4.39
CA THR A 88 -7.92 -14.27 3.13
C THR A 88 -6.72 -15.24 3.00
N ASN A 89 -6.50 -15.82 1.81
CA ASN A 89 -5.27 -16.59 1.53
C ASN A 89 -4.02 -15.73 1.30
N GLY A 90 -4.14 -14.40 1.31
CA GLY A 90 -3.04 -13.46 1.21
C GLY A 90 -3.07 -12.61 -0.06
N VAL A 91 -2.08 -11.74 -0.17
CA VAL A 91 -1.91 -10.80 -1.28
C VAL A 91 -1.31 -11.51 -2.50
N TYR A 92 -1.87 -11.26 -3.67
CA TYR A 92 -1.30 -11.63 -4.97
C TYR A 92 -0.38 -10.52 -5.50
N GLU A 93 -0.84 -9.28 -5.50
CA GLU A 93 -0.06 -8.09 -5.87
C GLU A 93 -0.64 -6.85 -5.19
N GLY A 94 0.22 -6.03 -4.60
CA GLY A 94 -0.12 -4.82 -3.88
C GLY A 94 0.67 -3.62 -4.40
N VAL A 95 0.00 -2.52 -4.71
CA VAL A 95 0.66 -1.29 -5.21
C VAL A 95 0.17 -0.07 -4.44
N ALA A 96 1.10 0.76 -3.98
CA ALA A 96 0.80 2.12 -3.54
C ALA A 96 1.12 3.09 -4.70
N ILE A 97 0.11 3.77 -5.24
CA ILE A 97 0.29 4.71 -6.37
C ILE A 97 0.94 6.02 -5.94
N GLY A 98 0.86 6.34 -4.64
CA GLY A 98 1.47 7.51 -4.01
C GLY A 98 0.50 8.66 -3.75
N GLY A 99 0.85 9.50 -2.77
CA GLY A 99 -0.01 10.57 -2.25
C GLY A 99 -0.05 11.86 -3.09
N ASP A 100 0.77 11.96 -4.13
CA ASP A 100 0.83 13.15 -4.98
C ASP A 100 -0.45 13.34 -5.81
N ARG A 101 -0.82 14.60 -6.08
CA ARG A 101 -2.03 14.95 -6.86
C ARG A 101 -2.09 14.29 -8.25
N TYR A 102 -0.94 14.11 -8.89
CA TYR A 102 -0.82 13.48 -10.20
C TYR A 102 0.12 12.27 -10.10
N PRO A 103 -0.37 11.09 -9.71
CA PRO A 103 0.46 9.90 -9.68
C PRO A 103 0.82 9.47 -11.11
N GLY A 104 1.98 8.82 -11.25
CA GLY A 104 2.51 8.32 -12.52
C GLY A 104 1.60 7.30 -13.20
N THR A 105 1.03 6.42 -12.39
CA THR A 105 -0.04 5.48 -12.71
C THR A 105 -1.17 5.65 -11.71
N VAL A 106 -2.41 5.53 -12.19
CA VAL A 106 -3.62 5.77 -11.38
C VAL A 106 -4.26 4.45 -10.93
N PHE A 107 -5.27 4.51 -10.08
CA PHE A 107 -6.02 3.32 -9.63
C PHE A 107 -6.45 2.42 -10.79
N MET A 108 -7.05 3.01 -11.83
CA MET A 108 -7.60 2.28 -12.95
C MET A 108 -6.52 1.52 -13.75
N ASP A 109 -5.30 2.05 -13.84
CA ASP A 109 -4.18 1.38 -14.53
C ASP A 109 -3.85 0.05 -13.85
N HIS A 110 -3.85 0.01 -12.52
CA HIS A 110 -3.57 -1.21 -11.77
C HIS A 110 -4.78 -2.15 -11.71
N ILE A 111 -5.99 -1.62 -11.52
CA ILE A 111 -7.22 -2.40 -11.48
C ILE A 111 -7.45 -3.13 -12.82
N LEU A 112 -7.17 -2.51 -13.96
CA LEU A 112 -7.26 -3.18 -15.26
C LEU A 112 -6.25 -4.33 -15.41
N ARG A 113 -5.02 -4.17 -14.91
CA ARG A 113 -4.05 -5.28 -14.87
C ARG A 113 -4.55 -6.42 -13.98
N TYR A 114 -5.10 -6.09 -12.82
CA TYR A 114 -5.67 -7.07 -11.89
C TYR A 114 -6.89 -7.77 -12.47
N GLN A 115 -7.75 -7.05 -13.18
CA GLN A 115 -8.89 -7.61 -13.90
C GLN A 115 -8.43 -8.62 -14.97
N ALA A 116 -7.35 -8.31 -15.70
CA ALA A 116 -6.83 -9.17 -16.76
C ALA A 116 -6.06 -10.41 -16.24
N ASP A 117 -5.46 -10.35 -15.05
CA ASP A 117 -4.66 -11.44 -14.50
C ASP A 117 -5.56 -12.56 -13.92
N PRO A 118 -5.56 -13.79 -14.48
CA PRO A 118 -6.45 -14.85 -14.03
C PRO A 118 -6.22 -15.30 -12.58
N GLU A 119 -5.04 -15.08 -12.00
CA GLU A 119 -4.72 -15.48 -10.63
C GLU A 119 -5.33 -14.55 -9.58
N VAL A 120 -5.63 -13.31 -9.96
CA VAL A 120 -6.38 -12.36 -9.11
C VAL A 120 -7.86 -12.74 -9.11
N LYS A 121 -8.43 -13.01 -7.94
CA LYS A 121 -9.85 -13.38 -7.78
C LYS A 121 -10.71 -12.29 -7.15
N MET A 122 -10.09 -11.37 -6.40
CA MET A 122 -10.75 -10.16 -5.89
C MET A 122 -9.77 -8.99 -5.82
N ILE A 123 -10.33 -7.78 -5.85
CA ILE A 123 -9.59 -6.53 -5.87
C ILE A 123 -9.98 -5.71 -4.64
N VAL A 124 -8.99 -5.09 -3.98
CA VAL A 124 -9.20 -4.13 -2.89
C VAL A 124 -8.69 -2.76 -3.32
N LEU A 125 -9.55 -1.75 -3.24
CA LEU A 125 -9.23 -0.35 -3.52
C LEU A 125 -9.27 0.45 -2.21
N LEU A 126 -8.15 1.06 -1.83
CA LEU A 126 -8.12 2.01 -0.72
C LEU A 126 -7.87 3.42 -1.26
N GLY A 127 -8.97 4.12 -1.51
CA GLY A 127 -9.03 5.50 -1.97
C GLY A 127 -8.84 6.51 -0.86
N GLU A 128 -8.90 7.80 -1.21
CA GLU A 128 -8.71 8.91 -0.27
C GLU A 128 -9.59 10.11 -0.65
N VAL A 129 -9.76 11.05 0.27
CA VAL A 129 -10.33 12.37 -0.03
C VAL A 129 -9.47 13.11 -1.06
N GLY A 130 -10.09 13.92 -1.93
CA GLY A 130 -9.41 14.71 -2.95
C GLY A 130 -9.31 14.00 -4.30
N GLY A 131 -9.48 14.74 -5.40
CA GLY A 131 -9.51 14.17 -6.76
C GLY A 131 -10.75 13.32 -7.05
N VAL A 132 -10.81 12.76 -8.26
CA VAL A 132 -12.01 12.08 -8.81
C VAL A 132 -11.72 10.72 -9.45
N GLU A 133 -10.53 10.17 -9.23
CA GLU A 133 -10.07 8.94 -9.90
C GLU A 133 -10.94 7.71 -9.57
N GLU A 134 -11.52 7.65 -8.37
CA GLU A 134 -12.38 6.55 -7.95
C GLU A 134 -13.69 6.48 -8.75
N TYR A 135 -14.13 7.59 -9.35
CA TYR A 135 -15.31 7.59 -10.23
C TYR A 135 -15.07 6.84 -11.54
N ASP A 136 -13.83 6.78 -12.04
CA ASP A 136 -13.49 5.97 -13.21
C ASP A 136 -13.67 4.47 -12.90
N VAL A 137 -13.40 4.07 -11.64
CA VAL A 137 -13.66 2.71 -11.15
C VAL A 137 -15.17 2.46 -11.09
N CYS A 138 -15.97 3.41 -10.57
CA CYS A 138 -17.43 3.31 -10.59
C CYS A 138 -17.98 3.07 -12.00
N GLU A 139 -17.51 3.85 -12.98
CA GLU A 139 -17.94 3.71 -14.37
C GLU A 139 -17.50 2.38 -14.97
N ALA A 140 -16.29 1.92 -14.65
CA ALA A 140 -15.78 0.63 -15.11
C ALA A 140 -16.54 -0.57 -14.52
N ILE A 141 -17.03 -0.48 -13.29
CA ILE A 141 -17.92 -1.50 -12.71
C ILE A 141 -19.28 -1.49 -13.44
N LYS A 142 -19.90 -0.31 -13.60
CA LYS A 142 -21.20 -0.16 -14.29
C LYS A 142 -21.17 -0.68 -15.73
N THR A 143 -20.09 -0.37 -16.45
CA THR A 143 -19.88 -0.81 -17.85
C THR A 143 -19.36 -2.25 -17.97
N LYS A 144 -19.23 -2.98 -16.85
CA LYS A 144 -18.71 -4.37 -16.78
C LYS A 144 -17.29 -4.52 -17.35
N LYS A 145 -16.50 -3.45 -17.37
CA LYS A 145 -15.05 -3.54 -17.62
C LYS A 145 -14.33 -4.18 -16.43
N ILE A 146 -14.84 -3.96 -15.23
CA ILE A 146 -14.43 -4.69 -14.02
C ILE A 146 -15.56 -5.67 -13.69
N THR A 147 -15.23 -6.96 -13.66
CA THR A 147 -16.20 -8.02 -13.37
C THR A 147 -15.82 -8.83 -12.13
N LYS A 148 -14.58 -8.72 -11.66
CA LYS A 148 -14.15 -9.35 -10.41
C LYS A 148 -14.73 -8.59 -9.21
N PRO A 149 -15.03 -9.28 -8.10
CA PRO A 149 -15.44 -8.62 -6.87
C PRO A 149 -14.42 -7.56 -6.44
N LEU A 150 -14.93 -6.36 -6.16
CA LEU A 150 -14.14 -5.21 -5.76
C LEU A 150 -14.63 -4.71 -4.40
N VAL A 151 -13.75 -4.74 -3.40
CA VAL A 151 -13.97 -4.09 -2.10
C VAL A 151 -13.31 -2.73 -2.14
N ALA A 152 -14.02 -1.67 -1.76
CA ALA A 152 -13.48 -0.31 -1.80
C ALA A 152 -13.78 0.47 -0.52
N TRP A 153 -12.82 1.29 -0.11
CA TRP A 153 -13.02 2.28 0.94
C TRP A 153 -12.18 3.53 0.64
N CYS A 154 -12.80 4.70 0.68
CA CYS A 154 -12.13 5.98 0.63
C CYS A 154 -11.98 6.55 2.04
N ILE A 155 -10.74 6.78 2.48
CA ILE A 155 -10.45 7.40 3.78
C ILE A 155 -10.61 8.93 3.72
N GLY A 156 -10.76 9.58 4.89
CA GLY A 156 -10.95 11.03 4.98
C GLY A 156 -12.40 11.48 5.14
N THR A 157 -13.28 10.61 5.64
CA THR A 157 -14.70 10.91 5.91
C THR A 157 -14.88 12.03 6.95
N CYS A 158 -13.89 12.23 7.84
CA CYS A 158 -13.88 13.33 8.81
C CYS A 158 -13.79 14.72 8.18
N ALA A 159 -13.36 14.84 6.91
CA ALA A 159 -13.23 16.14 6.24
C ALA A 159 -14.54 16.94 6.23
N GLY A 160 -15.69 16.26 6.10
CA GLY A 160 -17.01 16.90 6.14
C GLY A 160 -17.50 17.28 7.55
N MET A 161 -16.78 16.87 8.61
CA MET A 161 -17.08 17.22 10.00
C MET A 161 -16.38 18.52 10.44
N PHE A 162 -15.39 18.99 9.67
CA PHE A 162 -14.67 20.22 9.96
C PHE A 162 -15.42 21.43 9.37
N THR A 163 -15.30 22.57 10.04
CA THR A 163 -15.92 23.84 9.62
C THR A 163 -15.10 24.61 8.59
N SER A 164 -13.83 24.22 8.40
CA SER A 164 -12.89 24.81 7.45
C SER A 164 -12.30 23.75 6.54
N GLU A 165 -11.85 24.15 5.35
CA GLU A 165 -11.06 23.29 4.47
C GLU A 165 -9.76 22.87 5.18
N VAL A 166 -9.49 21.56 5.16
CA VAL A 166 -8.28 20.98 5.76
C VAL A 166 -7.49 20.25 4.67
N GLN A 167 -6.27 20.72 4.43
CA GLN A 167 -5.28 19.97 3.67
C GLN A 167 -4.72 18.85 4.57
N PHE A 168 -4.93 17.59 4.18
CA PHE A 168 -4.32 16.46 4.86
C PHE A 168 -2.88 16.24 4.38
N GLY A 169 -2.16 15.32 5.03
CA GLY A 169 -0.71 15.16 4.87
C GLY A 169 -0.25 14.89 3.43
N HIS A 170 -0.97 14.07 2.67
CA HIS A 170 -0.63 13.86 1.26
C HIS A 170 -1.03 15.08 0.41
N ALA A 171 -0.20 15.42 -0.58
CA ALA A 171 -0.42 16.58 -1.45
C ALA A 171 -1.77 16.54 -2.20
N GLY A 172 -2.25 15.35 -2.59
CA GLY A 172 -3.54 15.18 -3.26
C GLY A 172 -4.77 15.25 -2.35
N SER A 173 -4.59 15.26 -1.03
CA SER A 173 -5.68 15.06 -0.06
C SER A 173 -6.33 16.36 0.38
N CYS A 174 -6.95 17.01 -0.60
CA CYS A 174 -7.75 18.21 -0.42
C CYS A 174 -8.99 18.12 -1.32
N ALA A 175 -10.17 18.26 -0.73
CA ALA A 175 -11.43 18.25 -1.46
C ALA A 175 -11.81 19.68 -1.84
N ASN A 176 -11.80 19.99 -3.15
CA ASN A 176 -12.21 21.30 -3.67
C ASN A 176 -13.71 21.34 -4.01
N SER A 177 -14.41 20.21 -3.89
CA SER A 177 -15.83 20.08 -4.17
C SER A 177 -16.43 18.88 -3.43
N ASP A 178 -17.76 18.83 -3.29
CA ASP A 178 -18.47 17.71 -2.66
C ASP A 178 -18.14 16.36 -3.30
N ARG A 179 -17.89 16.35 -4.61
CA ARG A 179 -17.51 15.14 -5.36
C ARG A 179 -16.14 14.61 -4.95
N GLU A 180 -15.26 15.47 -4.43
CA GLU A 180 -13.92 15.05 -3.98
C GLU A 180 -13.94 14.53 -2.53
N THR A 181 -15.08 14.61 -1.83
CA THR A 181 -15.21 14.09 -0.47
C THR A 181 -15.21 12.56 -0.44
N ALA A 182 -14.56 11.99 0.59
CA ALA A 182 -14.50 10.55 0.77
C ALA A 182 -15.91 9.92 0.89
N THR A 183 -16.83 10.60 1.59
CA THR A 183 -18.21 10.15 1.76
C THR A 183 -18.96 10.05 0.43
N ALA A 184 -18.84 11.06 -0.44
CA ALA A 184 -19.46 11.03 -1.77
C ALA A 184 -18.87 9.94 -2.67
N LYS A 185 -17.56 9.70 -2.59
CA LYS A 185 -16.89 8.62 -3.31
C LYS A 185 -17.34 7.23 -2.83
N ASN A 186 -17.42 7.02 -1.51
CA ASN A 186 -17.90 5.77 -0.91
C ASN A 186 -19.33 5.46 -1.36
N ALA A 187 -20.23 6.44 -1.29
CA ALA A 187 -21.62 6.28 -1.76
C ALA A 187 -21.68 5.95 -3.27
N ALA A 188 -20.84 6.60 -4.09
CA ALA A 188 -20.80 6.33 -5.53
C ALA A 188 -20.25 4.94 -5.87
N LEU A 189 -19.21 4.48 -5.16
CA LEU A 189 -18.64 3.13 -5.31
C LEU A 189 -19.66 2.06 -4.91
N GLN A 190 -20.36 2.26 -3.79
CA GLN A 190 -21.41 1.37 -3.33
C GLN A 190 -22.56 1.28 -4.35
N ALA A 191 -23.02 2.43 -4.86
CA ALA A 191 -24.06 2.48 -5.88
C ALA A 191 -23.63 1.88 -7.23
N ALA A 192 -22.32 1.85 -7.52
CA ALA A 192 -21.78 1.18 -8.70
C ALA A 192 -21.72 -0.35 -8.54
N GLY A 193 -21.79 -0.88 -7.32
CA GLY A 193 -21.74 -2.32 -7.01
C GLY A 193 -20.45 -2.79 -6.35
N ALA A 194 -19.55 -1.88 -5.95
CA ALA A 194 -18.43 -2.22 -5.08
C ALA A 194 -18.93 -2.58 -3.68
N GLN A 195 -18.22 -3.47 -2.99
CA GLN A 195 -18.47 -3.77 -1.59
C GLN A 195 -17.79 -2.71 -0.74
N VAL A 196 -18.57 -1.84 -0.11
CA VAL A 196 -18.07 -0.71 0.67
C VAL A 196 -18.47 -0.93 2.14
N PRO A 197 -17.51 -1.03 3.08
CA PRO A 197 -17.81 -1.17 4.50
C PRO A 197 -18.43 0.11 5.09
N GLU A 198 -19.00 0.04 6.29
CA GLU A 198 -19.51 1.23 6.99
C GLU A 198 -18.37 2.15 7.47
N SER A 199 -17.27 1.55 7.93
CA SER A 199 -16.06 2.23 8.38
C SER A 199 -14.79 1.50 7.93
N PHE A 200 -13.63 2.09 8.19
CA PHE A 200 -12.36 1.42 7.93
C PHE A 200 -12.17 0.16 8.82
N ASP A 201 -12.73 0.15 10.02
CA ASP A 201 -12.60 -0.97 10.96
C ASP A 201 -13.29 -2.24 10.42
N ASP A 202 -14.39 -2.06 9.67
CA ASP A 202 -15.16 -3.15 9.04
C ASP A 202 -14.57 -3.62 7.69
N LEU A 203 -13.46 -3.02 7.24
CA LEU A 203 -12.84 -3.36 5.97
C LEU A 203 -12.37 -4.82 5.96
N GLY A 204 -11.76 -5.29 7.05
CA GLY A 204 -11.29 -6.67 7.17
C GLY A 204 -12.42 -7.69 7.10
N GLU A 205 -13.53 -7.41 7.77
CA GLU A 205 -14.74 -8.24 7.75
C GLU A 205 -15.33 -8.30 6.33
N THR A 206 -15.52 -7.14 5.68
CA THR A 206 -16.02 -7.08 4.30
C THR A 206 -15.14 -7.85 3.32
N ILE A 207 -13.80 -7.72 3.45
CA ILE A 207 -12.84 -8.50 2.65
C ILE A 207 -13.02 -10.01 2.90
N HIS A 208 -13.15 -10.42 4.16
CA HIS A 208 -13.32 -11.82 4.53
C HIS A 208 -14.61 -12.40 3.95
N GLN A 209 -15.73 -11.68 4.04
CA GLN A 209 -17.02 -12.13 3.51
C GLN A 209 -16.99 -12.35 1.99
N VAL A 210 -16.39 -11.43 1.24
CA VAL A 210 -16.21 -11.58 -0.22
C VAL A 210 -15.32 -12.78 -0.53
N TYR A 211 -14.22 -12.94 0.21
CA TYR A 211 -13.31 -14.07 0.05
C TYR A 211 -13.99 -15.42 0.31
N LEU A 212 -14.79 -15.54 1.38
CA LEU A 212 -15.54 -16.75 1.69
C LEU A 212 -16.54 -17.11 0.57
N GLY A 213 -17.22 -16.11 -0.01
CA GLY A 213 -18.08 -16.31 -1.18
C GLY A 213 -17.34 -16.89 -2.38
N LEU A 214 -16.11 -16.42 -2.63
CA LEU A 214 -15.23 -16.95 -3.69
C LEU A 214 -14.72 -18.37 -3.40
N VAL A 215 -14.46 -18.71 -2.14
CA VAL A 215 -14.10 -20.08 -1.75
C VAL A 215 -15.30 -21.01 -1.91
N LYS A 216 -16.48 -20.61 -1.45
CA LYS A 216 -17.72 -21.41 -1.54
C LYS A 216 -18.14 -21.70 -2.98
N SER A 217 -17.92 -20.74 -3.88
CA SER A 217 -18.19 -20.92 -5.32
C SER A 217 -17.10 -21.72 -6.06
N GLY A 218 -15.98 -22.03 -5.41
CA GLY A 218 -14.83 -22.71 -6.02
C GLY A 218 -13.96 -21.80 -6.90
N ALA A 219 -14.22 -20.50 -6.94
CA ALA A 219 -13.40 -19.53 -7.68
C ALA A 219 -12.00 -19.35 -7.05
N VAL A 220 -11.90 -19.57 -5.73
CA VAL A 220 -10.64 -19.65 -4.98
C VAL A 220 -10.53 -21.03 -4.35
N VAL A 221 -9.42 -21.72 -4.60
CA VAL A 221 -9.05 -22.96 -3.91
C VAL A 221 -7.81 -22.68 -3.07
N PRO A 222 -7.93 -22.57 -1.73
CA PRO A 222 -6.79 -22.33 -0.86
C PRO A 222 -5.76 -23.45 -0.99
N LYS A 223 -4.49 -23.05 -1.14
CA LYS A 223 -3.37 -24.00 -1.21
C LYS A 223 -2.83 -24.27 0.21
N PRO A 224 -2.32 -25.47 0.49
CA PRO A 224 -1.61 -25.75 1.74
C PRO A 224 -0.42 -24.79 1.94
N GLU A 225 -0.17 -24.41 3.19
CA GLU A 225 0.96 -23.55 3.54
C GLU A 225 2.28 -24.34 3.39
N VAL A 226 3.28 -23.70 2.79
CA VAL A 226 4.65 -24.24 2.70
C VAL A 226 5.57 -23.31 3.49
N PRO A 227 6.30 -23.81 4.51
CA PRO A 227 7.23 -22.99 5.27
C PRO A 227 8.29 -22.36 4.35
N PRO A 228 8.58 -21.05 4.51
CA PRO A 228 9.63 -20.40 3.73
C PRO A 228 11.02 -20.84 4.21
N PRO A 229 12.06 -20.70 3.38
CA PRO A 229 13.45 -20.84 3.81
C PRO A 229 13.75 -19.89 4.98
N THR A 230 14.42 -20.40 6.01
CA THR A 230 14.78 -19.60 7.18
C THR A 230 15.96 -18.69 6.89
N VAL A 231 15.92 -17.47 7.44
CA VAL A 231 17.01 -16.50 7.37
C VAL A 231 17.57 -16.30 8.78
N PRO A 232 18.89 -16.33 8.98
CA PRO A 232 19.49 -16.04 10.28
C PRO A 232 19.14 -14.62 10.74
N MET A 233 19.00 -14.43 12.06
CA MET A 233 18.81 -13.12 12.64
C MET A 233 20.08 -12.26 12.46
N ASP A 234 19.89 -10.99 12.11
CA ASP A 234 21.00 -10.04 12.02
C ASP A 234 21.67 -9.84 13.37
N TYR A 235 23.01 -9.74 13.36
CA TYR A 235 23.81 -9.55 14.56
C TYR A 235 23.41 -8.30 15.36
N SER A 236 23.13 -7.18 14.68
CA SER A 236 22.70 -5.93 15.31
C SER A 236 21.39 -6.13 16.07
N TRP A 237 20.41 -6.79 15.46
CA TRP A 237 19.11 -7.06 16.05
C TRP A 237 19.21 -8.02 17.24
N ALA A 238 19.98 -9.10 17.08
CA ALA A 238 20.23 -10.04 18.17
C ALA A 238 20.92 -9.39 19.38
N ARG A 239 21.83 -8.44 19.12
CA ARG A 239 22.52 -7.67 20.17
C ARG A 239 21.59 -6.65 20.84
N GLU A 240 20.78 -5.95 20.06
CA GLU A 240 19.82 -4.95 20.56
C GLU A 240 18.76 -5.59 21.46
N LEU A 241 18.26 -6.77 21.08
CA LEU A 241 17.34 -7.58 21.89
C LEU A 241 18.01 -8.31 23.08
N GLY A 242 19.34 -8.21 23.22
CA GLY A 242 20.08 -8.87 24.31
C GLY A 242 20.13 -10.40 24.21
N LEU A 243 19.85 -10.98 23.04
CA LEU A 243 19.85 -12.43 22.81
C LEU A 243 21.27 -13.02 22.76
N ILE A 244 22.26 -12.18 22.43
CA ILE A 244 23.66 -12.54 22.37
C ILE A 244 24.52 -11.50 23.09
N ARG A 245 25.72 -11.92 23.50
CA ARG A 245 26.77 -11.04 23.99
C ARG A 245 28.04 -11.25 23.18
N LYS A 246 28.68 -10.15 22.78
CA LYS A 246 29.99 -10.17 22.11
C LYS A 246 30.97 -9.33 22.93
N PRO A 247 32.10 -9.90 23.40
CA PRO A 247 33.10 -9.13 24.12
C PRO A 247 33.69 -8.05 23.21
N ALA A 248 33.95 -6.87 23.77
CA ALA A 248 34.64 -5.80 23.06
C ALA A 248 36.12 -6.18 22.86
N SER A 249 36.63 -5.97 21.65
CA SER A 249 38.05 -6.24 21.34
C SER A 249 38.98 -5.07 21.69
N PHE A 250 38.42 -3.88 21.91
CA PHE A 250 39.16 -2.66 22.19
C PHE A 250 38.58 -1.98 23.43
N MET A 251 39.44 -1.28 24.16
CA MET A 251 39.09 -0.40 25.27
C MET A 251 39.73 0.97 25.02
N THR A 252 38.96 2.03 25.26
CA THR A 252 39.41 3.42 25.23
C THR A 252 38.91 4.11 26.50
N SER A 253 39.67 5.09 27.01
CA SER A 253 39.36 5.78 28.26
C SER A 253 39.55 7.31 28.20
N ILE A 254 40.03 7.84 27.07
CA ILE A 254 40.42 9.26 26.98
C ILE A 254 39.38 10.13 26.27
N CYS A 255 38.49 9.55 25.47
CA CYS A 255 37.50 10.27 24.70
C CYS A 255 36.26 9.39 24.44
N ASP A 256 35.07 9.99 24.44
CA ASP A 256 33.81 9.36 24.03
C ASP A 256 32.98 10.32 23.16
N GLU A 257 32.85 9.99 21.88
CA GLU A 257 32.15 10.75 20.86
C GLU A 257 30.74 10.22 20.53
N ARG A 258 30.27 9.19 21.24
CA ARG A 258 29.00 8.52 20.94
C ARG A 258 27.77 9.29 21.45
N GLY A 259 27.98 10.22 22.39
CA GLY A 259 26.95 11.04 23.00
C GLY A 259 26.53 12.22 22.13
N GLN A 260 25.68 13.10 22.70
CA GLN A 260 25.31 14.36 22.04
C GLN A 260 26.45 15.39 22.05
N GLU A 261 27.33 15.31 23.05
CA GLU A 261 28.52 16.15 23.19
C GLU A 261 29.77 15.27 23.24
N LEU A 262 30.89 15.82 22.79
CA LEU A 262 32.18 15.17 22.80
C LEU A 262 32.74 15.17 24.23
N LEU A 263 33.05 14.00 24.79
CA LEU A 263 33.66 13.92 26.11
C LEU A 263 35.18 13.77 26.00
N TYR A 264 35.95 14.64 26.65
CA TYR A 264 37.37 14.47 26.91
C TYR A 264 37.59 13.99 28.34
N ALA A 265 37.98 12.72 28.50
CA ALA A 265 38.16 12.08 29.80
C ALA A 265 36.96 12.28 30.77
N GLY A 266 35.74 12.30 30.23
CA GLY A 266 34.50 12.50 30.99
C GLY A 266 34.05 13.96 31.16
N ILE A 267 34.78 14.91 30.58
CA ILE A 267 34.43 16.34 30.58
C ILE A 267 33.87 16.71 29.19
N PRO A 268 32.63 17.20 29.08
CA PRO A 268 32.06 17.71 27.83
C PRO A 268 32.81 18.91 27.23
#